data_AF-A0A1V5H101-F1
#
_entry.id   AF-A0A1V5H101-F1
#
_cell.length_a   1.000
_cell.length_b   1.000
_cell.length_c   1.000
_cell.angle_alpha   90.00
_cell.angle_beta   90.00
_cell.angle_gamma   90.00
#
_symmetry.space_group_name_H-M   'P 1'
#
loop_
_entity.id
_entity.type
_entity.pdbx_description
1 polymer ?
#
loop_
_entity_poly.entity_id
_entity_poly.type
_entity_poly.pdbx_seq_one_letter_code
_entity_poly.pdbx_strand_id
1 'polypeptide(L)'
;MVARIVDAAGNDRRITPPLAVSQLPASPGNLAVIRRGMALVVNGEHASAAEARNPAITLAGKTGTAEMGLDDTRYNNTWFIGYGPLEEPRYAIAVLVERGASGGKTAAPLAGQFFTRWLSPPEDAQ
;
A
#
# COMPACT_ATOMS: atom_id res chain seq x y z
N MET A 1 -16.66 7.26 -5.24
CA MET A 1 -16.59 6.05 -6.10
C MET A 1 -17.99 5.50 -6.27
N VAL A 2 -18.39 5.11 -7.48
CA VAL A 2 -19.72 4.52 -7.76
C VAL A 2 -19.50 3.12 -8.33
N ALA A 3 -19.72 2.09 -7.50
CA ALA A 3 -19.61 0.70 -7.94
C ALA A 3 -20.88 0.24 -8.67
N ARG A 4 -22.04 0.76 -8.25
CA ARG A 4 -23.35 0.31 -8.71
C ARG A 4 -24.34 1.46 -8.66
N ILE A 5 -25.16 1.57 -9.71
CA ILE A 5 -26.35 2.42 -9.73
C ILE A 5 -27.56 1.51 -9.73
N VAL A 6 -28.42 1.66 -8.73
CA VAL A 6 -29.70 0.96 -8.62
C VAL A 6 -30.85 1.93 -8.90
N ASP A 7 -31.94 1.44 -9.48
CA ASP A 7 -33.18 2.21 -9.56
C ASP A 7 -34.05 2.06 -8.31
N ALA A 8 -35.18 2.77 -8.28
CA ALA A 8 -36.10 2.78 -7.14
C ALA A 8 -36.72 1.40 -6.83
N ALA A 9 -36.67 0.46 -7.78
CA ALA A 9 -37.13 -0.92 -7.58
C ALA A 9 -35.99 -1.85 -7.11
N GLY A 10 -34.78 -1.34 -6.91
CA GLY A 10 -33.60 -2.11 -6.50
C GLY A 10 -32.89 -2.83 -7.65
N ASN A 11 -33.27 -2.59 -8.90
CA ASN A 11 -32.64 -3.23 -10.05
C ASN A 11 -31.34 -2.53 -10.43
N ASP A 12 -30.32 -3.32 -10.77
CA ASP A 12 -29.03 -2.81 -11.23
C ASP A 12 -29.17 -2.17 -12.63
N ARG A 13 -28.88 -0.87 -12.70
CA ARG A 13 -28.91 -0.12 -13.98
C ARG A 13 -27.54 0.05 -14.62
N ARG A 14 -26.45 0.08 -13.84
CA ARG A 14 -25.09 0.20 -14.40
C ARG A 14 -24.02 -0.24 -13.40
N ILE A 15 -23.19 -1.18 -13.84
CA ILE A 15 -21.90 -1.52 -13.23
C ILE A 15 -20.82 -0.86 -14.10
N THR A 16 -19.88 -0.14 -13.50
CA THR A 16 -18.74 0.46 -14.23
C THR A 16 -17.50 -0.38 -13.96
N PRO A 17 -17.05 -1.24 -14.90
CA PRO A 17 -15.84 -2.02 -14.70
C PRO A 17 -14.59 -1.12 -14.65
N PRO A 18 -13.50 -1.56 -14.00
CA PRO A 18 -12.24 -0.85 -14.05
C PRO A 18 -11.76 -0.73 -15.50
N LEU A 19 -11.46 0.48 -15.95
CA LEU A 19 -10.86 0.71 -17.26
C LEU A 19 -9.34 0.79 -17.11
N ALA A 20 -8.62 -0.12 -17.76
CA ALA A 20 -7.17 -0.02 -17.86
C ALA A 20 -6.81 1.18 -18.74
N VAL A 21 -6.24 2.23 -18.12
CA VAL A 21 -5.94 3.50 -18.80
C VAL A 21 -4.63 3.49 -19.59
N SER A 22 -3.67 2.66 -19.19
CA SER A 22 -2.36 2.53 -19.85
C SER A 22 -1.64 1.27 -19.37
N GLN A 23 -0.65 0.82 -20.15
CA GLN A 23 0.37 -0.10 -19.67
C GLN A 23 1.70 0.65 -19.48
N LEU A 24 2.43 0.30 -18.43
CA LEU A 24 3.76 0.87 -18.22
C LEU A 24 4.70 0.38 -19.34
N PRO A 25 5.42 1.28 -20.04
CA PRO A 25 6.36 0.89 -21.10
C PRO A 25 7.66 0.32 -20.51
N ALA A 26 7.56 -0.85 -19.87
CA ALA A 26 8.66 -1.54 -19.22
C ALA A 26 8.68 -3.01 -19.61
N SER A 27 9.88 -3.58 -19.75
CA SER A 27 10.02 -5.01 -20.03
C SER A 27 9.56 -5.85 -18.84
N PRO A 28 9.08 -7.09 -19.06
CA PRO A 28 8.77 -8.01 -17.97
C PRO A 28 9.96 -8.25 -17.02
N GLY A 29 11.19 -8.26 -17.56
CA GLY A 29 12.42 -8.40 -16.78
C GLY A 29 12.67 -7.21 -15.84
N ASN A 30 12.52 -5.97 -16.33
CA ASN A 30 12.66 -4.78 -15.50
C ASN A 30 11.61 -4.76 -14.38
N LEU A 31 10.37 -5.12 -14.72
CA LEU A 31 9.30 -5.22 -13.73
C LEU A 31 9.58 -6.30 -12.68
N ALA A 32 10.17 -7.44 -13.07
CA ALA A 32 10.56 -8.49 -12.12
C ALA A 32 11.63 -8.00 -11.14
N VAL A 33 12.65 -7.29 -11.61
CA VAL A 33 13.69 -6.68 -10.77
C VAL A 33 13.08 -5.68 -9.78
N ILE A 34 12.19 -4.81 -10.25
CA ILE A 34 11.51 -3.81 -9.40
C ILE A 34 10.66 -4.50 -8.33
N ARG A 35 9.83 -5.48 -8.71
CA ARG A 35 9.00 -6.25 -7.76
C ARG A 35 9.86 -6.95 -6.71
N ARG A 36 10.98 -7.56 -7.13
CA ARG A 36 11.94 -8.17 -6.20
C ARG A 36 12.53 -7.15 -5.23
N GLY A 37 12.93 -5.98 -5.72
CA GLY A 37 13.42 -4.88 -4.89
C GLY A 37 12.39 -4.43 -3.86
N MET A 38 11.15 -4.21 -4.27
CA MET A 38 10.06 -3.82 -3.37
C MET A 38 9.75 -4.91 -2.33
N ALA A 39 9.84 -6.19 -2.69
CA ALA A 39 9.68 -7.30 -1.74
C ALA A 39 10.81 -7.29 -0.69
N LEU A 40 12.05 -7.03 -1.10
CA LEU A 40 13.21 -6.98 -0.20
C LEU A 40 13.20 -5.76 0.72
N VAL A 41 12.60 -4.64 0.32
CA VAL A 41 12.43 -3.47 1.20
C VAL A 41 11.63 -3.81 2.46
N VAL A 42 10.66 -4.72 2.37
CA VAL A 42 9.84 -5.16 3.51
C VAL A 42 10.43 -6.43 4.14
N ASN A 43 10.82 -7.42 3.34
CA ASN A 43 11.11 -8.78 3.81
C ASN A 43 12.59 -9.17 3.79
N GLY A 44 13.48 -8.31 3.28
CA GLY A 44 14.91 -8.57 3.23
C GLY A 44 15.61 -8.51 4.59
N GLU A 45 16.85 -9.00 4.65
CA GLU A 45 17.69 -8.99 5.84
C GLU A 45 17.96 -7.56 6.36
N HIS A 46 18.23 -6.62 5.44
CA HIS A 46 18.41 -5.18 5.74
C HIS A 46 17.20 -4.35 5.29
N ALA A 47 15.98 -4.83 5.58
CA ALA A 47 14.74 -4.21 5.15
C ALA A 47 14.52 -2.82 5.77
N SER A 48 14.44 -1.79 4.92
CA SER A 48 14.13 -0.40 5.33
C SER A 48 12.67 -0.17 5.72
N ALA A 49 11.78 -1.13 5.44
CA ALA A 49 10.36 -1.12 5.78
C ALA A 49 9.94 -2.39 6.54
N ALA A 50 10.85 -2.97 7.34
CA ALA A 50 10.59 -4.21 8.07
C ALA A 50 9.31 -4.17 8.93
N GLU A 51 8.94 -2.99 9.43
CA GLU A 51 7.74 -2.80 10.25
C GLU A 51 6.42 -2.89 9.47
N ALA A 52 6.45 -2.91 8.13
CA ALA A 52 5.28 -3.24 7.31
C ALA A 52 4.99 -4.74 7.23
N ARG A 53 5.89 -5.63 7.71
CA ARG A 53 5.65 -7.08 7.70
C ARG A 53 4.35 -7.41 8.43
N ASN A 54 3.57 -8.32 7.85
CA ASN A 54 2.28 -8.72 8.39
C ASN A 54 2.14 -10.26 8.33
N PRO A 55 1.61 -10.91 9.39
CA PRO A 55 1.46 -12.36 9.42
C PRO A 55 0.36 -12.91 8.49
N ALA A 56 -0.64 -12.10 8.14
CA ALA A 56 -1.76 -12.50 7.30
C ALA A 56 -1.54 -12.20 5.80
N ILE A 57 -0.62 -11.29 5.47
CA ILE A 57 -0.36 -10.89 4.08
C ILE A 57 1.10 -10.53 3.86
N THR A 58 1.72 -11.16 2.88
CA THR A 58 3.09 -10.83 2.45
C THR A 58 3.08 -9.59 1.56
N LEU A 59 3.61 -8.48 2.07
CA LEU A 59 3.65 -7.20 1.36
C LEU A 59 4.99 -6.96 0.64
N ALA A 60 4.93 -6.31 -0.51
CA ALA A 60 6.03 -5.56 -1.12
C ALA A 60 5.76 -4.07 -0.95
N GLY A 61 6.82 -3.26 -0.88
CA GLY A 61 6.63 -1.82 -0.86
C GLY A 61 7.90 -1.00 -1.01
N LYS A 62 7.74 0.31 -0.89
CA LYS A 62 8.83 1.26 -0.84
C LYS A 62 8.51 2.39 0.12
N THR A 63 9.52 2.79 0.88
CA THR A 63 9.49 3.94 1.77
C THR A 63 9.90 5.22 1.04
N GLY A 64 9.34 6.34 1.48
CA GLY A 64 9.79 7.69 1.13
C GLY A 64 9.85 8.57 2.38
N THR A 65 10.82 9.46 2.43
CA THR A 65 10.93 10.53 3.43
C THR A 65 11.33 11.78 2.68
N ALA A 66 10.49 12.80 2.72
CA ALA A 66 10.76 14.10 2.10
C ALA A 66 10.94 15.14 3.21
N GLU A 67 12.11 15.74 3.27
CA GLU A 67 12.37 16.89 4.14
C GLU A 67 11.65 18.12 3.58
N MET A 68 10.95 18.83 4.45
CA MET A 68 10.14 20.01 4.15
C MET A 68 10.55 21.15 5.09
N GLY A 69 10.34 22.40 4.64
CA GLY A 69 10.66 23.60 5.42
C GLY A 69 12.15 23.97 5.40
N LEU A 70 12.49 25.07 6.08
CA LEU A 70 13.85 25.59 6.19
C LEU A 70 14.24 25.76 7.67
N ASP A 71 15.53 25.67 7.96
CA ASP A 71 16.11 25.94 9.29
C ASP A 71 15.35 25.25 10.43
N ASP A 72 14.87 26.01 11.42
CA ASP A 72 14.20 25.50 12.63
C ASP A 72 12.77 25.01 12.37
N THR A 73 12.26 25.17 11.15
CA THR A 73 10.93 24.67 10.75
C THR A 73 10.98 23.35 10.01
N ARG A 74 12.15 22.70 9.89
CA ARG A 74 12.30 21.43 9.16
C ARG A 74 11.44 20.31 9.75
N TYR A 75 10.78 19.58 8.88
CA TYR A 75 10.02 18.37 9.23
C TYR A 75 10.00 17.38 8.07
N ASN A 76 9.61 16.14 8.33
CA ASN A 76 9.53 15.10 7.31
C ASN A 76 8.09 14.75 6.94
N ASN A 77 7.79 14.70 5.65
CA ASN A 77 6.64 13.98 5.13
C ASN A 77 7.06 12.55 4.79
N THR A 78 6.36 11.59 5.36
CA THR A 78 6.75 10.18 5.32
C THR A 78 5.74 9.36 4.53
N TRP A 79 6.26 8.47 3.68
CA TRP A 79 5.48 7.69 2.75
C TRP A 79 5.80 6.21 2.89
N PHE A 80 4.78 5.38 2.70
CA PHE A 80 4.91 4.00 2.33
C PHE A 80 3.91 3.68 1.23
N ILE A 81 4.39 3.16 0.10
CA ILE A 81 3.54 2.58 -0.94
C ILE A 81 3.82 1.09 -1.01
N GLY A 82 2.78 0.28 -1.13
CA GLY A 82 2.94 -1.16 -1.18
C GLY A 82 1.78 -1.88 -1.83
N TYR A 83 1.99 -3.16 -2.07
CA TYR A 83 0.97 -4.08 -2.58
C TYR A 83 1.17 -5.47 -1.98
N GLY A 84 0.11 -6.27 -2.01
CA GLY A 84 0.19 -7.69 -1.66
C GLY A 84 -1.11 -8.45 -1.94
N PRO A 85 -1.13 -9.78 -1.75
CA PRO A 85 0.03 -10.65 -1.51
C PRO A 85 1.07 -10.60 -2.66
N LEU A 86 2.32 -11.00 -2.42
CA LEU A 86 3.38 -10.94 -3.46
C LEU A 86 3.07 -11.78 -4.71
N GLU A 87 2.55 -12.99 -4.52
CA GLU A 87 2.36 -13.96 -5.60
C GLU A 87 1.12 -13.68 -6.45
N GLU A 88 0.04 -13.25 -5.80
CA GLU A 88 -1.21 -12.83 -6.46
C GLU A 88 -1.64 -11.47 -5.90
N PRO A 89 -1.04 -10.36 -6.39
CA PRO A 89 -1.36 -9.02 -5.89
C PRO A 89 -2.85 -8.69 -6.03
N ARG A 90 -3.51 -8.43 -4.90
CA ARG A 90 -4.94 -8.10 -4.82
C ARG A 90 -5.21 -6.73 -4.21
N TYR A 91 -4.28 -6.26 -3.37
CA TYR A 91 -4.41 -5.02 -2.64
C TYR A 91 -3.22 -4.12 -2.96
N ALA A 92 -3.48 -2.82 -3.07
CA ALA A 92 -2.49 -1.77 -3.11
C ALA A 92 -2.80 -0.75 -2.00
N ILE A 93 -1.76 -0.20 -1.38
CA ILE A 93 -1.87 0.77 -0.28
C ILE A 93 -0.86 1.90 -0.48
N ALA A 94 -1.28 3.12 -0.13
CA ALA A 94 -0.40 4.26 0.05
C ALA A 94 -0.71 4.90 1.40
N VAL A 95 0.32 5.09 2.21
CA VAL A 95 0.24 5.77 3.50
C VAL A 95 1.12 7.00 3.44
N LEU A 96 0.53 8.16 3.71
CA LEU A 96 1.22 9.43 3.87
C LEU A 96 0.99 9.92 5.29
N VAL A 97 2.07 10.23 6.00
CA VAL A 97 2.02 10.89 7.31
C VAL A 97 2.91 12.11 7.26
N GLU A 98 2.30 13.28 7.45
CA GLU A 98 3.03 14.53 7.60
C GLU A 98 3.70 14.61 8.97
N ARG A 99 4.85 15.28 9.03
CA ARG A 99 5.65 15.46 10.27
C ARG A 99 6.00 14.13 10.96
N GLY A 100 6.22 13.08 10.18
CA GLY A 100 6.66 11.77 10.67
C GLY A 100 8.18 11.71 10.93
N ALA A 101 8.66 10.58 11.46
CA ALA A 101 10.09 10.35 11.66
C ALA A 101 10.77 9.88 10.35
N SER A 102 10.26 8.81 9.75
CA SER A 102 10.69 8.32 8.43
C SER A 102 9.61 7.41 7.81
N GLY A 103 9.68 7.17 6.49
CA GLY A 103 8.77 6.23 5.83
C GLY A 103 8.77 4.83 6.47
N GLY A 104 9.93 4.34 6.91
CA GLY A 104 10.07 3.02 7.53
C GLY A 104 9.60 2.93 8.99
N LYS A 105 9.65 4.06 9.73
CA LYS A 105 9.30 4.12 11.16
C LYS A 105 7.92 4.70 11.45
N THR A 106 7.33 5.40 10.48
CA THR A 106 6.02 6.06 10.65
C THR A 106 4.98 5.50 9.70
N ALA A 107 5.26 5.47 8.39
CA ALA A 107 4.25 5.07 7.41
C ALA A 107 4.14 3.54 7.22
N ALA A 108 5.28 2.83 7.16
CA ALA A 108 5.31 1.38 6.97
C ALA A 108 4.56 0.58 8.06
N PRO A 109 4.69 0.89 9.37
CA PRO A 109 3.96 0.19 10.43
C PRO A 109 2.45 0.33 10.29
N LEU A 110 1.97 1.50 9.85
CA LEU A 110 0.54 1.76 9.67
C LEU A 110 -0.05 0.90 8.55
N ALA A 111 0.71 0.63 7.48
CA ALA A 111 0.29 -0.30 6.45
C ALA A 111 0.14 -1.74 7.01
N GLY A 112 1.09 -2.18 7.84
CA GLY A 112 1.00 -3.47 8.53
C GLY A 112 -0.22 -3.56 9.44
N GLN A 113 -0.46 -2.53 10.27
CA GLN A 113 -1.62 -2.46 11.17
C GLN A 113 -2.95 -2.43 10.41
N PHE A 114 -3.01 -1.69 9.31
CA PHE A 114 -4.19 -1.66 8.44
C PHE A 114 -4.57 -3.06 7.98
N PHE A 115 -3.61 -3.83 7.45
CA PHE A 115 -3.90 -5.18 6.98
C PHE A 115 -4.20 -6.16 8.10
N THR A 116 -3.58 -6.03 9.28
CA THR A 116 -3.99 -6.81 10.46
C THR A 116 -5.47 -6.58 10.75
N ARG A 117 -5.93 -5.33 10.82
CA ARG A 117 -7.33 -5.02 11.11
C ARG A 117 -8.27 -5.42 9.98
N TRP A 118 -7.88 -5.16 8.72
CA TRP A 118 -8.70 -5.40 7.55
C TRP A 118 -8.95 -6.89 7.27
N LEU A 119 -7.94 -7.73 7.54
CA LEU A 119 -8.00 -9.17 7.29
C LEU A 119 -8.44 -9.97 8.52
N SER A 120 -8.62 -9.33 9.68
CA SER A 120 -9.17 -10.00 10.86
C SER A 120 -10.65 -10.34 10.67
N PRO A 121 -11.12 -11.48 11.18
CA PRO A 121 -12.56 -11.78 11.21
C PRO A 121 -13.32 -10.73 12.03
N PRO A 122 -14.62 -10.51 11.77
CA PRO A 122 -15.45 -9.59 12.54
C PRO A 122 -15.42 -9.92 14.04
N GLU A 123 -15.41 -8.90 14.90
CA GLU A 123 -15.36 -9.05 16.37
C GLU A 123 -16.53 -9.90 16.93
N ASP A 124 -17.64 -10.01 16.19
CA ASP A 124 -18.84 -10.76 16.59
C ASP A 124 -18.81 -12.26 16.25
N ALA A 125 -17.68 -12.79 15.76
CA ALA A 125 -17.51 -14.18 15.35
C ALA A 125 -16.77 -15.07 16.39
N GLN A 126 -16.67 -14.60 17.64
CA GLN A 126 -16.14 -15.34 18.81
C GLN A 126 -17.21 -15.48 19.88
#